data_AF-A0A961D0T2-F1
#
_entry.id   AF-A0A961D0T2-F1
#
_cell.length_a   1.000
_cell.length_b   1.000
_cell.length_c   1.000
_cell.angle_alpha   90.00
_cell.angle_beta   90.00
_cell.angle_gamma   90.00
#
_symmetry.space_group_name_H-M   'P 1'
#
loop_
_entity.id
_entity.type
_entity.pdbx_description
1 polymer ?
#
loop_
_entity_poly.entity_id
_entity_poly.type
_entity_poly.pdbx_seq_one_letter_code
_entity_poly.pdbx_strand_id
1 'polypeptide(L)'
;MSTARIVEGTMYPPGETLTDTLPHGRIRADGRPTGELRGELYRIPDLANAVHVVGVWAQSVGVIALARWWGHPVGWVIAFAMCGRGMVRFAILMHEAAHRLLFS
;
A
#
# COMPACT_ATOMS: atom_id res chain seq x y z
N MET A 1 -30.09 -9.24 -26.62
CA MET A 1 -29.90 -9.17 -25.15
C MET A 1 -29.41 -10.54 -24.71
N SER A 2 -28.14 -10.64 -24.30
CA SER A 2 -27.53 -11.88 -23.83
C SER A 2 -27.64 -11.90 -22.31
N THR A 3 -28.32 -12.91 -21.77
CA THR A 3 -28.56 -13.09 -20.34
C THR A 3 -27.24 -13.48 -19.66
N ALA A 4 -26.71 -12.63 -18.78
CA ALA A 4 -25.47 -12.93 -18.06
C ALA A 4 -25.68 -14.08 -17.08
N ARG A 5 -24.90 -15.16 -17.24
CA ARG A 5 -24.95 -16.33 -16.37
C ARG A 5 -24.19 -16.02 -15.08
N ILE A 6 -24.85 -16.07 -13.92
CA ILE A 6 -24.16 -16.07 -12.63
C ILE A 6 -23.34 -17.37 -12.57
N VAL A 7 -22.03 -17.24 -12.37
CA VAL A 7 -21.15 -18.39 -12.10
C VAL A 7 -21.18 -18.59 -10.59
N GLU A 8 -21.87 -19.63 -10.10
CA GLU A 8 -21.84 -19.97 -8.68
C GLU A 8 -20.41 -20.35 -8.26
N GLY A 9 -19.92 -19.75 -7.17
CA GLY A 9 -18.59 -20.03 -6.60
C GLY A 9 -17.49 -19.00 -6.92
N THR A 10 -17.79 -17.89 -7.59
CA THR A 10 -16.85 -16.76 -7.75
C THR A 10 -17.27 -15.54 -6.93
N MET A 11 -16.29 -14.74 -6.50
CA MET A 11 -16.50 -13.40 -5.92
C MET A 11 -16.74 -12.34 -7.01
N TYR A 12 -16.76 -12.72 -8.29
CA TYR A 12 -17.01 -11.81 -9.39
C TYR A 12 -18.50 -11.49 -9.48
N PRO A 13 -18.91 -10.22 -9.29
CA PRO A 13 -20.32 -9.85 -9.27
C PRO A 13 -20.94 -9.94 -10.68
N PRO A 14 -22.27 -10.08 -10.78
CA PRO A 14 -22.97 -10.12 -12.07
C PRO A 14 -22.66 -8.87 -12.91
N GLY A 15 -22.47 -9.04 -14.22
CA GLY A 15 -22.02 -7.96 -15.10
C GLY A 15 -22.94 -6.73 -15.12
N GLU A 16 -24.24 -6.93 -14.89
CA GLU A 16 -25.24 -5.86 -14.75
C GLU A 16 -25.06 -4.98 -13.50
N THR A 17 -24.31 -5.45 -12.50
CA THR A 17 -23.97 -4.67 -11.29
C THR A 17 -22.63 -3.95 -11.41
N LEU A 18 -21.84 -4.25 -12.44
CA LEU A 18 -20.57 -3.58 -12.69
C LEU A 18 -20.83 -2.18 -13.24
N THR A 19 -20.08 -1.21 -12.73
CA THR A 19 -20.08 0.14 -13.30
C THR A 19 -19.53 0.10 -14.72
N ASP A 20 -20.22 0.78 -15.64
CA ASP A 20 -19.72 0.95 -17.00
C ASP A 20 -18.45 1.83 -16.98
N THR A 21 -17.32 1.22 -17.33
CA THR A 21 -15.98 1.83 -17.32
C THR A 21 -15.45 2.07 -18.73
N LEU A 22 -16.34 2.06 -19.74
CA LEU A 22 -15.99 2.45 -21.12
C LEU A 22 -15.26 3.80 -21.15
N PRO A 23 -14.42 4.05 -22.18
CA PRO A 23 -13.69 5.30 -22.29
C PRO A 23 -14.61 6.51 -22.15
N HIS A 24 -14.46 7.19 -21.02
CA HIS A 24 -15.13 8.45 -20.68
C HIS A 24 -14.04 9.51 -20.51
N GLY A 25 -14.35 10.81 -20.55
CA GLY A 25 -13.36 11.91 -20.65
C GLY A 25 -12.23 11.99 -19.60
N ARG A 26 -12.13 11.02 -18.69
CA ARG A 26 -11.09 10.84 -17.66
C ARG A 26 -10.33 9.51 -17.76
N ILE A 27 -10.84 8.48 -18.45
CA ILE A 27 -10.24 7.14 -18.59
C ILE A 27 -10.18 6.76 -20.08
N ARG A 28 -9.02 6.28 -20.54
CA ARG A 28 -8.80 5.87 -21.94
C ARG A 28 -9.38 4.49 -22.23
N ALA A 29 -9.44 4.15 -23.51
CA ALA A 29 -9.82 2.82 -23.97
C ALA A 29 -8.89 1.70 -23.45
N ASP A 30 -7.66 2.03 -23.03
CA ASP A 30 -6.71 1.10 -22.39
C ASP A 30 -6.89 1.00 -20.85
N GLY A 31 -7.93 1.62 -20.29
CA GLY A 31 -8.23 1.63 -18.87
C GLY A 31 -7.37 2.59 -18.04
N ARG A 32 -6.46 3.36 -18.65
CA ARG A 32 -5.58 4.28 -17.91
C ARG A 32 -6.23 5.65 -17.73
N PRO A 33 -5.98 6.33 -16.60
CA PRO A 33 -6.45 7.70 -16.41
C PRO A 33 -5.75 8.69 -17.35
N THR A 34 -6.45 9.78 -17.66
CA THR A 34 -5.99 10.92 -18.48
C THR A 34 -6.20 12.25 -17.80
N GLY A 35 -5.56 13.28 -18.36
CA GLY A 35 -5.70 14.66 -17.90
C GLY A 35 -5.30 14.82 -16.43
N GLU A 36 -6.08 15.62 -15.72
CA GLU A 36 -5.87 15.94 -14.31
C GLU A 36 -5.89 14.70 -13.41
N LEU A 37 -6.81 13.75 -13.66
CA LEU A 37 -6.92 12.52 -12.86
C LEU A 37 -5.64 11.69 -12.90
N ARG A 38 -4.97 11.63 -14.05
CA ARG A 38 -3.67 10.95 -14.16
C ARG A 38 -2.62 11.65 -13.29
N GLY A 39 -2.57 12.97 -13.35
CA GLY A 39 -1.61 13.77 -12.59
C GLY A 39 -1.83 13.64 -11.08
N GLU A 40 -3.08 13.55 -10.63
CA GLU A 40 -3.43 13.31 -9.24
C GLU A 40 -3.04 11.89 -8.79
N LEU A 41 -3.48 10.86 -9.53
CA LEU A 41 -3.29 9.47 -9.13
C LEU A 41 -1.83 9.02 -9.19
N TYR A 42 -1.01 9.65 -10.05
CA TYR A 42 0.40 9.30 -10.23
C TYR A 42 1.33 10.25 -9.45
N ARG A 43 0.78 11.15 -8.65
CA ARG A 43 1.58 12.03 -7.79
C ARG A 43 2.23 11.19 -6.69
N ILE A 44 3.55 11.21 -6.63
CA ILE A 44 4.31 10.59 -5.55
C ILE A 44 4.50 11.63 -4.43
N PRO A 45 4.07 11.35 -3.19
CA PRO A 45 4.18 12.29 -2.08
C PRO A 45 5.54 12.20 -1.39
N ASP A 46 6.60 12.72 -2.02
CA ASP A 46 8.01 12.57 -1.57
C ASP A 46 8.23 12.91 -0.08
N LEU A 47 7.61 13.99 0.42
CA LEU A 47 7.75 14.38 1.83
C LEU A 47 7.15 13.33 2.78
N ALA A 48 5.96 12.82 2.46
CA ALA A 48 5.33 11.78 3.27
C ALA A 48 6.14 10.48 3.22
N ASN A 49 6.66 10.13 2.04
CA ASN A 49 7.52 8.96 1.85
C ASN A 49 8.82 9.08 2.67
N ALA A 50 9.45 10.26 2.69
CA ALA A 50 10.62 10.52 3.55
C ALA A 50 10.29 10.33 5.03
N VAL A 51 9.12 10.81 5.49
CA VAL A 51 8.64 10.59 6.87
C VAL A 51 8.43 9.10 7.15
N HIS A 52 7.91 8.32 6.20
CA HIS A 52 7.76 6.87 6.35
C HIS A 52 9.10 6.15 6.45
N VAL A 53 10.08 6.52 5.62
CA VAL A 53 11.44 5.97 5.65
C VAL A 53 12.12 6.27 7.00
N VAL A 54 12.12 7.53 7.42
CA VAL A 54 12.70 7.92 8.72
C VAL A 54 11.94 7.25 9.87
N GLY A 55 10.61 7.21 9.78
CA GLY A 55 9.74 6.64 10.81
C GLY A 55 9.95 5.14 11.02
N VAL A 56 10.14 4.35 9.95
CA VAL A 56 10.40 2.91 10.11
C VAL A 56 11.75 2.66 10.79
N TRP A 57 12.79 3.41 10.41
CA TRP A 57 14.10 3.31 11.05
C TRP A 57 14.06 3.73 12.51
N ALA A 58 13.44 4.88 12.81
CA ALA A 58 13.27 5.38 14.16
C ALA A 58 12.49 4.38 15.03
N GLN A 59 11.42 3.78 14.50
CA GLN A 59 10.66 2.75 15.22
C GLN A 59 11.49 1.50 15.47
N SER A 60 12.23 1.01 14.49
CA SER A 60 13.05 -0.21 14.64
C SER A 60 14.16 -0.02 15.65
N VAL A 61 14.92 1.08 15.56
CA VAL A 61 15.97 1.40 16.54
C VAL A 61 15.36 1.67 17.92
N GLY A 62 14.29 2.47 17.97
CA GLY A 62 13.62 2.86 19.20
C GLY A 62 13.06 1.67 19.97
N VAL A 63 12.46 0.69 19.30
CA VAL A 63 11.95 -0.53 19.95
C VAL A 63 13.07 -1.31 20.65
N ILE A 64 14.20 -1.51 19.99
CA ILE A 64 15.35 -2.22 20.58
C ILE A 64 15.96 -1.42 21.74
N ALA A 65 16.13 -0.11 21.56
CA ALA A 65 16.64 0.78 22.59
C ALA A 65 15.73 0.78 23.84
N LEU A 66 14.42 0.85 23.66
CA LEU A 66 13.44 0.83 24.75
C LEU A 66 13.41 -0.52 25.48
N ALA A 67 13.43 -1.64 24.76
CA ALA A 67 13.50 -2.97 25.38
C ALA A 67 14.79 -3.13 26.21
N ARG A 68 15.92 -2.66 25.68
CA ARG A 68 17.20 -2.66 26.38
C ARG A 68 17.23 -1.73 27.60
N TRP A 69 16.64 -0.55 27.50
CA TRP A 69 16.54 0.41 28.60
C TRP A 69 15.63 -0.11 29.72
N TRP A 70 14.49 -0.71 29.37
CA TRP A 70 13.57 -1.30 30.34
C TRP A 70 14.17 -2.53 31.03
N GLY A 71 14.92 -3.37 30.31
CA GLY A 71 15.64 -4.51 30.91
C GLY A 71 14.73 -5.63 31.44
N HIS A 72 13.44 -5.62 31.09
CA HIS A 72 12.46 -6.61 31.52
C HIS A 72 12.15 -7.62 30.40
N PRO A 73 12.02 -8.94 30.70
CA PRO A 73 11.77 -9.96 29.68
C PRO A 73 10.54 -9.69 28.80
N VAL A 74 9.46 -9.14 29.37
CA VAL A 74 8.26 -8.75 28.62
C VAL A 74 8.56 -7.70 27.55
N GLY A 75 9.50 -6.78 27.81
CA GLY A 75 9.92 -5.78 26.82
C GLY A 75 10.51 -6.42 25.57
N TRP A 76 11.22 -7.55 25.71
CA TRP A 76 11.76 -8.31 24.58
C TRP A 76 10.68 -9.07 23.81
N VAL A 77 9.65 -9.61 24.48
CA VAL A 77 8.48 -10.22 23.81
C VAL A 77 7.74 -9.18 22.96
N ILE A 78 7.51 -7.98 23.51
CA ILE A 78 6.90 -6.87 22.78
C ILE A 78 7.80 -6.44 21.61
N ALA A 79 9.10 -6.31 21.84
CA ALA A 79 10.06 -5.94 20.80
C ALA A 79 10.07 -6.96 19.65
N PHE A 80 10.04 -8.25 19.96
CA PHE A 80 9.95 -9.31 18.95
C PHE A 80 8.70 -9.15 18.07
N ALA A 81 7.52 -8.95 18.67
CA ALA A 81 6.30 -8.71 17.91
C ALA A 81 6.38 -7.44 17.05
N MET A 82 6.97 -6.36 17.59
CA MET A 82 7.16 -5.10 16.86
C MET A 82 8.20 -5.21 15.73
N CYS A 83 9.20 -6.09 15.85
CA CYS A 83 10.14 -6.38 14.77
C CYS A 83 9.43 -6.99 13.56
N GLY A 84 8.47 -7.89 13.77
CA GLY A 84 7.64 -8.43 12.68
C GLY A 84 6.89 -7.32 11.93
N ARG A 85 6.29 -6.38 12.66
CA ARG A 85 5.63 -5.20 12.06
C ARG A 85 6.60 -4.28 11.34
N GLY A 86 7.80 -4.08 11.87
CA GLY A 86 8.89 -3.34 11.23
C GLY A 86 9.31 -3.98 9.90
N MET A 87 9.45 -5.30 9.86
CA MET A 87 9.83 -6.06 8.66
C MET A 87 8.83 -5.85 7.52
N VAL A 88 7.52 -5.92 7.81
CA VAL A 88 6.47 -5.67 6.81
C VAL A 88 6.57 -4.25 6.24
N ARG A 89 6.86 -3.25 7.08
CA ARG A 89 7.03 -1.86 6.62
C ARG A 89 8.26 -1.67 5.75
N PHE A 90 9.39 -2.27 6.12
CA PHE A 90 10.58 -2.27 5.28
C PHE A 90 10.30 -2.94 3.93
N ALA A 91 9.57 -4.06 3.92
CA ALA A 91 9.20 -4.74 2.69
C ALA A 91 8.30 -3.87 1.78
N ILE A 92 7.34 -3.12 2.36
CA ILE A 92 6.51 -2.16 1.62
C ILE A 92 7.38 -1.06 0.99
N LEU A 93 8.26 -0.42 1.77
CA LEU A 93 9.12 0.65 1.25
C LEU A 93 10.10 0.13 0.18
N MET A 94 10.62 -1.09 0.35
CA MET A 94 11.47 -1.74 -0.65
C MET A 94 10.68 -2.02 -1.94
N HIS A 95 9.44 -2.50 -1.83
CA HIS A 95 8.55 -2.72 -2.97
C HIS A 95 8.27 -1.41 -3.72
N GLU A 96 7.92 -0.35 -3.00
CA GLU A 96 7.70 0.99 -3.58
C GLU A 96 8.97 1.53 -4.25
N ALA A 97 10.14 1.36 -3.63
CA ALA A 97 11.42 1.77 -4.22
C ALA A 97 11.71 1.01 -5.52
N ALA A 98 11.48 -0.30 -5.55
CA ALA A 98 11.67 -1.14 -6.73
C ALA A 98 10.74 -0.73 -7.88
N HIS A 99 9.51 -0.30 -7.56
CA HIS A 99 8.55 0.22 -8.53
C HIS A 99 8.73 1.72 -8.85
N ARG A 100 9.77 2.37 -8.32
CA ARG A 100 10.03 3.81 -8.49
C ARG A 100 8.85 4.70 -8.04
N LEU A 101 8.17 4.26 -6.98
CA LEU A 101 7.07 4.99 -6.34
C LEU A 101 7.47 5.59 -4.99
N LEU A 102 8.69 5.30 -4.51
CA LEU A 102 9.15 5.82 -3.22
C LEU A 102 9.54 7.31 -3.29
N PHE A 103 10.15 7.74 -4.39
CA PHE A 103 10.48 9.14 -4.65
C PHE A 103 10.37 9.42 -6.16
N SER A 104 10.01 10.65 -6.52
CA SER A 104 9.95 11.14 -7.90
C SER A 104 11.33 11.37 -8.52
#